data_AF-A0A9K3DBZ5-F1
#
_entry.id   AF-A0A9K3DBZ5-F1
#
_cell.length_a   1.000
_cell.length_b   1.000
_cell.length_c   1.000
_cell.angle_alpha   90.00
_cell.angle_beta   90.00
_cell.angle_gamma   90.00
#
_symmetry.space_group_name_H-M   'P 1'
#
loop_
_entity.id
_entity.type
_entity.pdbx_description
1 polymer ?
#
loop_
_entity_poly.entity_id
_entity_poly.type
_entity_poly.pdbx_seq_one_letter_code
_entity_poly.pdbx_strand_id
1 'polypeptide(L)'
;PGDKTHPLSRPWTLYLYHDDEDTRSTQQTDYMQSIKPLFTAQTVEDFWAGYQWVTPPNCIPVDTILYMFPNEDMPCWEDVNNRGRLVVPLKK
;
A
#
# COMPACT_ATOMS: atom_id res chain seq x y z
N PRO A 1 4.32 -14.91 30.28
CA PRO A 1 3.61 -15.38 29.08
C PRO A 1 4.18 -14.64 27.87
N GLY A 2 5.03 -15.30 27.07
CA GLY A 2 5.53 -14.68 25.84
C GLY A 2 4.37 -14.43 24.90
N ASP A 3 4.27 -13.21 24.37
CA ASP A 3 3.22 -12.85 23.43
C ASP A 3 3.22 -13.85 22.28
N LYS A 4 2.10 -14.55 22.11
CA LYS A 4 1.91 -15.47 20.99
C LYS A 4 1.78 -14.62 19.74
N THR A 5 2.86 -14.52 18.97
CA THR A 5 2.82 -13.91 17.66
C THR A 5 2.33 -14.92 16.63
N HIS A 6 1.50 -14.47 15.69
CA HIS A 6 0.94 -15.31 14.64
C HIS A 6 1.62 -14.95 13.31
N PRO A 7 2.53 -15.79 12.79
CA PRO A 7 3.26 -15.48 11.57
C PRO A 7 2.35 -15.52 10.34
N LEU A 8 2.53 -14.57 9.44
CA LEU A 8 1.92 -14.58 8.12
C LEU A 8 2.67 -15.56 7.21
N SER A 9 2.01 -16.06 6.17
CA SER A 9 2.64 -16.96 5.19
C SER A 9 3.75 -16.27 4.38
N ARG A 10 3.65 -14.96 4.22
CA ARG A 10 4.64 -14.09 3.58
C ARG A 10 4.59 -12.70 4.22
N PRO A 11 5.70 -11.93 4.22
CA PRO A 11 5.68 -10.54 4.63
C PRO A 11 4.87 -9.68 3.66
N TRP A 12 4.12 -8.72 4.17
CA TRP A 12 3.33 -7.78 3.38
C TRP A 12 3.70 -6.35 3.70
N THR A 13 3.87 -5.54 2.66
CA THR A 13 4.19 -4.12 2.77
C THR A 13 3.00 -3.28 2.31
N LEU A 14 2.60 -2.32 3.14
CA LEU A 14 1.63 -1.30 2.78
C LEU A 14 2.39 -0.11 2.17
N TYR A 15 1.96 0.33 0.99
CA TYR A 15 2.50 1.48 0.27
C TYR A 15 1.44 2.57 0.13
N LEU A 16 1.89 3.80 0.14
CA LEU A 16 1.12 5.01 -0.12
C LEU A 16 1.55 5.60 -1.45
N TYR A 17 0.59 5.93 -2.29
CA TYR A 17 0.79 6.69 -3.51
C TYR A 17 -0.19 7.86 -3.51
N HIS A 18 0.31 9.06 -3.82
CA HIS A 18 -0.51 10.26 -3.95
C HIS A 18 -0.45 10.73 -5.39
N ASP A 19 -1.60 10.72 -6.07
CA ASP A 19 -1.76 11.07 -7.47
C ASP A 19 -2.09 12.57 -7.59
N ASP A 20 -1.11 13.42 -7.34
CA ASP A 20 -1.31 14.87 -7.44
C ASP A 20 -1.29 15.30 -8.92
N GLU A 21 -2.47 15.65 -9.44
CA GLU A 21 -2.69 16.06 -10.84
C GLU A 21 -1.82 17.28 -11.22
N ASP A 22 -1.53 18.18 -10.28
CA ASP A 22 -0.68 19.35 -10.50
C ASP A 22 0.80 18.95 -10.66
N THR A 23 1.27 17.95 -9.91
CA THR A 23 2.64 17.45 -10.04
C THR A 23 2.88 16.72 -11.36
N ARG A 24 1.88 16.00 -11.87
CA ARG A 24 1.94 15.29 -13.16
C ARG A 24 2.14 16.21 -14.37
N SER A 25 1.65 17.44 -14.28
CA SER A 25 1.68 18.41 -15.38
C SER A 25 2.97 19.25 -15.42
N THR A 26 3.65 19.40 -14.29
CA THR A 26 4.81 20.29 -14.13
C THR A 26 6.15 19.56 -14.01
N GLN A 27 6.15 18.30 -13.53
CA GLN A 27 7.33 17.44 -13.55
C GLN A 27 6.89 16.02 -13.93
N GLN A 28 7.65 15.37 -14.80
CA GLN A 28 7.50 13.94 -15.01
C GLN A 28 8.03 13.23 -13.76
N THR A 29 7.27 13.25 -12.67
CA THR A 29 7.66 12.65 -11.41
C THR A 29 7.68 11.14 -11.60
N ASP A 30 8.83 10.53 -11.34
CA ASP A 30 9.01 9.09 -11.45
C ASP A 30 8.04 8.41 -10.46
N TYR A 31 7.19 7.52 -10.97
CA TYR A 31 6.23 6.74 -10.18
C TYR A 31 6.93 6.09 -8.97
N MET A 32 8.13 5.56 -9.18
CA MET A 32 8.93 4.90 -8.15
C MET A 32 9.35 5.85 -7.02
N GLN A 33 9.48 7.14 -7.29
CA GLN A 33 9.81 8.16 -6.29
C GLN A 33 8.58 8.65 -5.53
N SER A 34 7.41 8.60 -6.17
CA SER A 34 6.14 9.02 -5.58
C SER A 34 5.51 7.96 -4.67
N ILE A 35 5.80 6.67 -4.89
CA ILE A 35 5.32 5.59 -4.05
C ILE A 35 6.19 5.42 -2.80
N LYS A 36 5.55 5.36 -1.62
CA LYS A 36 6.25 5.32 -0.34
C LYS A 36 5.83 4.09 0.47
N PRO A 37 6.75 3.23 0.92
CA PRO A 37 6.42 2.18 1.88
C PRO A 37 6.09 2.80 3.24
N LEU A 38 4.99 2.36 3.86
CA LEU A 38 4.55 2.78 5.19
C LEU A 38 5.04 1.83 6.27
N PHE A 39 4.70 0.54 6.16
CA PHE A 39 5.17 -0.51 7.07
C PHE A 39 5.17 -1.89 6.39
N THR A 40 5.97 -2.81 6.93
CA THR A 40 5.98 -4.23 6.54
C THR A 40 5.54 -5.09 7.72
N ALA A 41 4.50 -5.90 7.54
CA ALA A 41 4.00 -6.84 8.52
C ALA A 41 4.50 -8.26 8.21
N GLN A 42 5.08 -8.91 9.22
CA GLN A 42 5.47 -10.33 9.16
C GLN A 42 4.54 -11.20 10.01
N THR A 43 3.86 -10.60 10.98
CA THR A 43 2.88 -11.25 11.85
C THR A 43 1.53 -10.55 11.78
N VAL A 44 0.48 -11.21 12.28
CA VAL A 44 -0.87 -10.63 12.41
C VAL A 44 -0.83 -9.44 13.37
N GLU A 45 -0.03 -9.52 14.43
CA GLU A 45 0.16 -8.45 15.40
C GLU A 45 0.82 -7.23 14.77
N ASP A 46 1.88 -7.42 13.95
CA ASP A 46 2.52 -6.32 13.22
C ASP A 46 1.52 -5.63 12.28
N PHE A 47 0.67 -6.40 11.62
CA PHE A 47 -0.35 -5.85 10.72
C PHE A 47 -1.31 -4.93 11.48
N TRP A 48 -1.90 -5.40 12.59
CA TRP A 48 -2.82 -4.57 13.37
C TRP A 48 -2.10 -3.40 14.05
N ALA A 49 -0.87 -3.61 14.50
CA ALA A 49 -0.07 -2.58 15.14
C ALA A 49 0.32 -1.46 14.16
N GLY A 50 0.59 -1.77 12.89
CA GLY A 50 0.85 -0.78 11.84
C GLY A 50 -0.44 -0.13 11.34
N TYR A 51 -1.47 -0.92 11.07
CA TYR A 51 -2.73 -0.45 10.48
C TYR A 51 -3.50 0.51 11.39
N GLN A 52 -3.39 0.39 12.73
CA GLN A 52 -4.06 1.31 13.66
C GLN A 52 -3.68 2.79 13.46
N TRP A 53 -2.50 3.06 12.91
CA TRP A 53 -2.01 4.42 12.65
C TRP A 53 -2.34 4.92 11.24
N VAL A 54 -2.92 4.07 10.39
CA VAL A 54 -3.32 4.41 9.03
C VAL A 54 -4.66 5.13 9.07
N THR A 55 -4.72 6.29 8.42
CA THR A 55 -5.97 7.04 8.27
C THR A 55 -7.05 6.15 7.63
N PRO A 56 -8.26 6.07 8.21
CA PRO A 56 -9.35 5.30 7.64
C PRO A 56 -9.61 5.68 6.17
N PRO A 57 -9.86 4.72 5.25
CA PRO A 57 -10.00 5.01 3.81
C PRO A 57 -11.04 6.07 3.44
N ASN A 58 -12.07 6.27 4.28
CA ASN A 58 -13.08 7.31 4.08
C ASN A 58 -12.62 8.74 4.44
N CYS A 59 -11.53 8.87 5.19
CA CYS A 59 -10.92 10.13 5.62
C CYS A 59 -9.63 10.45 4.85
N ILE A 60 -9.20 9.56 3.96
CA ILE A 60 -8.04 9.76 3.10
C ILE A 60 -8.40 10.76 1.98
N PRO A 61 -7.47 11.66 1.56
CA PRO A 61 -7.68 12.54 0.41
C PRO A 61 -8.04 11.78 -0.88
N VAL A 62 -8.87 12.38 -1.74
CA VAL A 62 -9.43 11.75 -2.95
C VAL A 62 -8.35 11.15 -3.86
N ASP A 63 -7.17 11.76 -3.88
CA ASP A 63 -6.07 11.39 -4.78
C ASP A 63 -5.02 10.53 -4.10
N THR A 64 -5.40 9.75 -3.10
CA THR A 64 -4.49 8.85 -2.40
C THR A 64 -4.89 7.41 -2.61
N ILE A 65 -3.91 6.59 -2.93
CA ILE A 65 -4.06 5.15 -3.14
C ILE A 65 -3.19 4.43 -2.11
N LEU A 66 -3.80 3.46 -1.43
CA LEU A 66 -3.10 2.49 -0.59
C LEU A 66 -2.94 1.19 -1.37
N TYR A 67 -1.70 0.69 -1.46
CA TYR A 67 -1.37 -0.60 -2.04
C TYR A 67 -0.88 -1.53 -0.95
N MET A 68 -1.30 -2.80 -0.95
CA MET A 68 -0.75 -3.82 -0.06
C MET A 68 -0.23 -4.96 -0.91
N PHE A 69 1.09 -5.14 -0.92
CA PHE A 69 1.78 -6.13 -1.74
C PHE A 69 2.70 -7.00 -0.87
N PRO A 70 3.00 -8.24 -1.28
CA PRO A 70 4.09 -9.00 -0.69
C PRO A 70 5.39 -8.18 -0.72
N ASN A 71 6.23 -8.25 0.31
CA ASN A 71 7.44 -7.42 0.41
C ASN A 71 8.44 -7.62 -0.76
N GLU A 72 8.37 -8.75 -1.45
CA GLU A 72 9.21 -9.06 -2.61
C GLU A 72 8.66 -8.46 -3.92
N ASP A 73 7.40 -8.01 -3.94
CA ASP A 73 6.71 -7.47 -5.11
C ASP A 73 6.42 -5.98 -4.89
N MET A 74 6.94 -5.13 -5.79
CA MET A 74 6.60 -3.71 -5.78
C MET A 74 5.31 -3.47 -6.59
N PRO A 75 4.47 -2.46 -6.26
CA PRO A 75 3.24 -2.12 -7.00
C PRO A 75 3.46 -1.59 -8.43
N CYS A 76 4.40 -2.15 -9.18
CA CYS A 76 4.85 -1.62 -10.46
C CYS A 76 4.11 -2.33 -11.60
N TRP A 77 3.47 -1.55 -12.46
CA TRP A 77 2.70 -2.07 -13.60
C TRP A 77 3.58 -2.75 -14.67
N GLU A 78 4.90 -2.52 -14.64
CA GLU A 78 5.88 -3.12 -15.55
C GLU A 78 6.25 -4.56 -15.19
N ASP A 79 5.93 -5.02 -13.96
CA ASP A 79 6.20 -6.39 -13.55
C ASP A 79 5.23 -7.36 -14.26
N VAL A 80 5.79 -8.40 -14.87
CA VAL A 80 5.04 -9.48 -15.55
C VAL A 80 4.10 -10.21 -14.58
N ASN A 81 4.42 -10.22 -13.29
CA ASN A 81 3.60 -10.82 -12.24
C ASN A 81 2.37 -9.96 -11.87
N ASN A 82 2.37 -8.66 -12.21
CA ASN A 82 1.30 -7.71 -11.87
C ASN A 82 0.24 -7.57 -12.98
N ARG A 83 -0.02 -8.63 -13.76
CA ARG A 83 -0.92 -8.58 -14.91
C ARG A 83 -2.39 -8.72 -14.51
N GLY A 84 -3.10 -7.60 -14.56
CA GLY A 84 -4.55 -7.52 -14.40
C GLY A 84 -4.99 -7.17 -12.98
N ARG A 85 -6.16 -6.53 -12.86
CA ARG A 85 -6.74 -6.12 -11.58
C ARG A 85 -8.26 -6.28 -11.60
N LEU A 86 -8.80 -6.92 -10.58
CA LEU A 86 -10.24 -6.87 -10.31
C LEU A 86 -10.57 -5.57 -9.58
N VAL A 87 -11.53 -4.79 -10.10
CA VAL A 87 -11.96 -3.53 -9.51
C VAL A 87 -13.40 -3.66 -9.01
N VAL A 88 -13.60 -3.36 -7.73
CA VAL A 88 -14.92 -3.37 -7.09
C VAL A 88 -15.27 -1.95 -6.65
N PRO A 89 -16.18 -1.23 -7.35
CA PRO A 89 -16.57 0.11 -6.96
C PRO A 89 -17.45 0.05 -5.71
N LEU A 90 -17.09 0.83 -4.68
CA LEU A 90 -17.87 0.99 -3.45
C LEU A 90 -18.58 2.35 -3.48
N LYS A 91 -19.87 2.36 -3.11
CA LYS A 91 -20.58 3.61 -2.84
C LYS A 91 -20.12 4.14 -1.49
N LYS A 92 -19.96 5.46 -1.39
CA LYS A 92 -19.75 6.13 -0.09
C LYS A 92 -21.00 6.01 0.79
#